data_AF-A0A2I8DK69-F1
#
_entry.id   AF-A0A2I8DK69-F1
#
_cell.length_a   1.000
_cell.length_b   1.000
_cell.length_c   1.000
_cell.angle_alpha   90.00
_cell.angle_beta   90.00
_cell.angle_gamma   90.00
#
_symmetry.space_group_name_H-M   'P 1'
#
loop_
_entity.id
_entity.type
_entity.pdbx_description
1 polymer ?
#
loop_
_entity_poly.entity_id
_entity_poly.type
_entity_poly.pdbx_seq_one_letter_code
_entity_poly.pdbx_strand_id
1 'polypeptide(L)'
;MTASRLLSAALLLAAFSSSAAAEDCVAAFDSAQSDYRRAQSAQDALEATRGGKLDGTLCQGRLDLLDLRFELADRYEVCARDGGTFPADTAGAMDREAGMLASQKSDWIKVCGPLMK
;
A
#
# COMPACT_ATOMS: atom_id res chain seq x y z
N MET A 1 50.98 4.17 -6.76
CA MET A 1 49.81 5.00 -7.12
C MET A 1 48.73 4.08 -7.72
N THR A 2 48.02 3.30 -6.91
CA THR A 2 47.02 2.33 -7.44
C THR A 2 45.87 2.10 -6.46
N ALA A 3 46.08 2.28 -5.15
CA ALA A 3 45.03 2.12 -4.14
C ALA A 3 43.92 3.18 -4.20
N SER A 4 44.25 4.45 -4.49
CA SER A 4 43.24 5.53 -4.59
C SER A 4 42.26 5.35 -5.75
N ARG A 5 42.65 4.68 -6.84
CA ARG A 5 41.78 4.48 -8.01
C ARG A 5 40.71 3.40 -7.75
N LEU A 6 41.01 2.41 -6.91
CA LEU A 6 40.08 1.35 -6.56
C LEU A 6 39.01 1.81 -5.55
N LEU A 7 39.37 2.71 -4.62
CA LEU A 7 38.40 3.30 -3.68
C LEU A 7 37.37 4.20 -4.39
N SER A 8 37.78 4.98 -5.39
CA SER A 8 36.86 5.85 -6.13
C SER A 8 35.85 5.07 -6.98
N ALA A 9 36.23 3.90 -7.50
CA ALA A 9 35.31 3.05 -8.26
C ALA A 9 34.25 2.38 -7.37
N ALA A 10 34.61 2.00 -6.14
CA ALA A 10 33.67 1.40 -5.18
C ALA A 10 32.64 2.40 -4.63
N LEU A 11 33.05 3.66 -4.40
CA LEU A 11 32.15 4.73 -3.96
C LEU A 11 31.12 5.12 -5.03
N LEU A 12 31.46 5.00 -6.31
CA LEU A 12 30.52 5.26 -7.40
C LEU A 12 29.49 4.14 -7.54
N LEU A 13 29.87 2.87 -7.36
CA LEU A 13 28.94 1.73 -7.46
C LEU A 13 27.88 1.70 -6.34
N ALA A 14 28.22 2.17 -5.14
CA ALA A 14 27.25 2.23 -4.03
C ALA A 14 26.14 3.27 -4.24
N ALA A 15 26.39 4.33 -5.03
CA ALA A 15 25.41 5.38 -5.29
C ALA A 15 24.31 4.95 -6.29
N PHE A 16 24.59 3.99 -7.18
CA PHE A 16 23.60 3.50 -8.16
C PHE A 16 22.64 2.47 -7.56
N SER A 17 23.04 1.76 -6.49
CA SER A 17 22.18 0.76 -5.85
C SER A 17 20.95 1.38 -5.19
N SER A 18 21.08 2.60 -4.66
CA SER A 18 19.98 3.30 -3.99
C SER A 18 18.92 3.82 -4.96
N SER A 19 19.28 4.22 -6.19
CA SER A 19 18.28 4.68 -7.16
C SER A 19 17.47 3.52 -7.72
N ALA A 20 18.12 2.40 -8.05
CA ALA A 20 17.44 1.21 -8.54
C ALA A 20 16.49 0.61 -7.50
N ALA A 21 16.91 0.52 -6.23
CA ALA A 21 16.05 0.07 -5.14
C ALA A 21 14.84 1.01 -4.91
N ALA A 22 15.03 2.33 -5.06
CA ALA A 22 13.94 3.30 -4.97
C ALA A 22 12.95 3.19 -6.13
N GLU A 23 13.44 2.99 -7.36
CA GLU A 23 12.59 2.77 -8.54
C GLU A 23 11.79 1.45 -8.42
N ASP A 24 12.45 0.39 -7.95
CA ASP A 24 11.82 -0.91 -7.73
C ASP A 24 10.71 -0.85 -6.66
N CYS A 25 10.90 -0.09 -5.58
CA CYS A 25 9.89 0.04 -4.53
C CYS A 25 8.68 0.87 -4.97
N VAL A 26 8.88 1.94 -5.75
CA VAL A 26 7.77 2.73 -6.32
C VAL A 26 6.97 1.87 -7.30
N ALA A 27 7.62 1.09 -8.16
CA ALA A 27 6.93 0.17 -9.06
C ALA A 27 6.15 -0.91 -8.30
N ALA A 28 6.70 -1.44 -7.20
CA ALA A 28 6.01 -2.41 -6.34
C ALA A 28 4.79 -1.79 -5.63
N PHE A 29 4.88 -0.52 -5.22
CA PHE A 29 3.75 0.23 -4.67
C PHE A 29 2.65 0.43 -5.72
N ASP A 30 3.01 0.85 -6.93
CA ASP A 30 2.05 1.06 -8.02
C ASP A 30 1.33 -0.23 -8.42
N SER A 31 2.06 -1.37 -8.44
CA SER A 31 1.47 -2.69 -8.64
C SER A 31 0.46 -3.03 -7.54
N ALA A 32 0.84 -2.87 -6.27
CA ALA A 32 -0.06 -3.13 -5.14
C ALA A 32 -1.30 -2.22 -5.19
N GLN A 33 -1.13 -0.96 -5.61
CA GLN A 33 -2.24 -0.01 -5.75
C GLN A 33 -3.21 -0.44 -6.86
N SER A 34 -2.67 -0.98 -7.96
CA SER A 34 -3.48 -1.57 -9.03
C SER A 34 -4.26 -2.80 -8.55
N ASP A 35 -3.64 -3.67 -7.75
CA ASP A 35 -4.30 -4.85 -7.19
C ASP A 35 -5.40 -4.46 -6.20
N TYR A 36 -5.15 -3.48 -5.34
CA TYR A 36 -6.18 -2.90 -4.48
C TYR A 36 -7.37 -2.35 -5.28
N ARG A 37 -7.14 -1.57 -6.34
CA ARG A 37 -8.24 -1.04 -7.19
C ARG A 37 -9.06 -2.16 -7.82
N ARG A 38 -8.41 -3.25 -8.22
CA ARG A 38 -9.09 -4.43 -8.79
C ARG A 38 -9.95 -5.12 -7.74
N ALA A 39 -9.41 -5.35 -6.55
CA ALA A 39 -10.15 -5.92 -5.44
C ALA A 39 -11.34 -5.04 -5.03
N GLN A 40 -11.13 -3.73 -4.94
CA GLN A 40 -12.16 -2.75 -4.62
C GLN A 40 -13.31 -2.81 -5.64
N SER A 41 -12.97 -2.81 -6.93
CA SER A 41 -13.96 -2.92 -8.00
C SER A 41 -14.75 -4.23 -7.95
N ALA A 42 -14.10 -5.35 -7.64
CA ALA A 42 -14.76 -6.65 -7.50
C ALA A 42 -15.71 -6.68 -6.30
N GLN A 43 -15.31 -6.10 -5.17
CA GLN A 43 -16.15 -5.97 -3.99
C GLN A 43 -17.35 -5.06 -4.26
N ASP A 44 -17.16 -3.91 -4.91
CA ASP A 44 -18.26 -2.99 -5.23
C ASP A 44 -19.28 -3.64 -6.17
N ALA A 45 -18.81 -4.43 -7.14
CA ALA A 45 -19.68 -5.24 -7.99
C ALA A 45 -20.46 -6.28 -7.19
N LEU A 46 -19.81 -6.97 -6.24
CA LEU A 46 -20.47 -7.94 -5.37
C LEU A 46 -21.54 -7.27 -4.50
N GLU A 47 -21.23 -6.13 -3.88
CA GLU A 47 -22.17 -5.34 -3.08
C GLU A 47 -23.38 -4.88 -3.89
N ALA A 48 -23.16 -4.45 -5.14
CA ALA A 48 -24.23 -4.07 -6.06
C ALA A 48 -25.15 -5.27 -6.38
N THR A 49 -24.59 -6.46 -6.64
CA THR A 49 -25.39 -7.68 -6.90
C THR A 49 -26.22 -8.12 -5.70
N ARG A 50 -25.77 -7.80 -4.48
CA ARG A 50 -26.44 -8.13 -3.21
C ARG A 50 -27.45 -7.06 -2.79
N GLY A 51 -27.62 -6.00 -3.58
CA GLY A 51 -28.54 -4.90 -3.29
C GLY A 51 -28.20 -4.15 -2.00
N GLY A 52 -26.91 -4.08 -1.64
CA GLY A 52 -26.43 -3.39 -0.44
C GLY A 52 -26.77 -4.07 0.89
N LYS A 53 -27.34 -5.29 0.88
CA LYS A 53 -27.57 -6.06 2.11
C LYS A 53 -26.26 -6.67 2.58
N LEU A 54 -25.72 -6.14 3.68
CA LEU A 54 -24.54 -6.70 4.34
C LEU A 54 -24.79 -8.15 4.78
N ASP A 55 -23.84 -9.02 4.45
CA ASP A 55 -23.73 -10.39 4.93
C ASP A 55 -22.26 -10.70 5.26
N GLY A 56 -21.99 -11.88 5.81
CA GLY A 56 -20.63 -12.27 6.21
C GLY A 56 -19.60 -12.23 5.07
N THR A 57 -20.02 -12.51 3.83
CA THR A 57 -19.11 -12.46 2.66
C THR A 57 -18.75 -11.01 2.32
N LEU A 58 -19.73 -10.11 2.27
CA LEU A 58 -19.46 -8.69 2.01
C LEU A 58 -18.64 -8.06 3.13
N CYS A 59 -18.96 -8.41 4.38
CA CYS A 59 -18.25 -7.96 5.55
C CYS A 59 -16.78 -8.37 5.53
N GLN A 60 -16.49 -9.64 5.21
CA GLN A 60 -15.12 -10.13 5.07
C GLN A 60 -14.40 -9.42 3.92
N GLY A 61 -15.03 -9.30 2.74
CA GLY A 61 -14.39 -8.65 1.59
C GLY A 61 -14.00 -7.19 1.86
N ARG A 62 -14.81 -6.44 2.61
CA ARG A 62 -14.45 -5.08 3.05
C ARG A 62 -13.34 -5.05 4.11
N LEU A 63 -13.23 -6.06 4.97
CA LEU A 63 -12.07 -6.21 5.86
C LEU A 63 -10.79 -6.50 5.07
N ASP A 64 -10.87 -7.40 4.09
CA ASP A 64 -9.73 -7.74 3.23
C ASP A 64 -9.23 -6.48 2.48
N LEU A 65 -10.16 -5.63 2.01
CA LEU A 65 -9.79 -4.34 1.41
C LEU A 65 -9.13 -3.37 2.39
N LEU A 66 -9.59 -3.33 3.65
CA LEU A 66 -8.93 -2.51 4.67
C LEU A 66 -7.52 -3.01 4.96
N ASP A 67 -7.31 -4.33 4.98
CA ASP A 67 -5.99 -4.94 5.16
C ASP A 67 -5.05 -4.61 4.01
N LEU A 68 -5.54 -4.66 2.76
CA LEU A 68 -4.77 -4.21 1.59
C LEU A 68 -4.38 -2.72 1.67
N ARG A 69 -5.25 -1.85 2.22
CA ARG A 69 -4.90 -0.43 2.41
C ARG A 69 -3.85 -0.23 3.49
N PHE A 70 -3.89 -1.00 4.58
CA PHE A 70 -2.80 -1.00 5.56
C PHE A 70 -1.47 -1.41 4.94
N GLU A 71 -1.48 -2.45 4.10
CA GLU A 71 -0.28 -2.87 3.38
C GLU A 71 0.24 -1.79 2.41
N LEU A 72 -0.66 -1.08 1.72
CA LEU A 72 -0.27 0.05 0.87
C LEU A 72 0.39 1.18 1.66
N ALA A 73 -0.18 1.55 2.82
CA ALA A 73 0.39 2.57 3.67
C ALA A 73 1.79 2.17 4.17
N ASP A 74 1.97 0.92 4.61
CA ASP A 74 3.28 0.40 5.06
C ASP A 74 4.31 0.38 3.92
N ARG A 75 3.91 -0.10 2.72
CA ARG A 75 4.79 -0.08 1.54
C ARG A 75 5.20 1.34 1.15
N TYR A 76 4.27 2.30 1.22
CA TYR A 76 4.58 3.71 0.99
C TYR A 76 5.57 4.24 2.01
N GLU A 77 5.33 4.03 3.30
CA GLU A 77 6.21 4.52 4.38
C GLU A 77 7.64 3.95 4.26
N VAL A 78 7.75 2.64 3.99
CA VAL A 78 9.03 1.97 3.76
C VAL A 78 9.73 2.54 2.54
N CYS A 79 9.04 2.62 1.40
CA CYS A 79 9.64 3.10 0.15
C CYS A 79 10.04 4.59 0.25
N ALA A 80 9.22 5.44 0.85
CA ALA A 80 9.52 6.85 1.07
C ALA A 80 10.73 7.04 1.99
N ARG A 81 10.84 6.24 3.06
CA ARG A 81 12.00 6.23 3.96
C ARG A 81 13.29 5.85 3.23
N ASP A 82 13.20 4.94 2.27
CA ASP A 82 14.35 4.43 1.52
C ASP A 82 14.71 5.30 0.29
N GLY A 83 14.03 6.45 0.12
CA GLY A 83 14.32 7.45 -0.92
C GLY A 83 13.42 7.39 -2.15
N GLY A 84 12.38 6.55 -2.13
CA GLY A 84 11.33 6.54 -3.14
C GLY A 84 10.61 7.88 -3.23
N THR A 85 10.41 8.38 -4.45
CA THR A 85 9.72 9.65 -4.71
C THR A 85 8.35 9.38 -5.29
N PHE A 86 7.31 9.88 -4.62
CA PHE A 86 5.92 9.74 -5.04
C PHE A 86 5.33 11.08 -5.52
N PRO A 87 4.33 11.06 -6.42
CA PRO A 87 3.54 12.25 -6.72
C PRO A 87 2.89 12.85 -5.45
N ALA A 88 2.75 14.17 -5.40
CA ALA A 88 2.20 14.88 -4.24
C ALA A 88 0.79 14.39 -3.85
N ASP A 89 -0.03 14.06 -4.84
CA ASP A 89 -1.38 13.53 -4.61
C ASP A 89 -1.34 12.15 -3.92
N THR A 90 -0.38 11.29 -4.30
CA THR A 90 -0.18 9.98 -3.68
C THR A 90 0.30 10.14 -2.23
N ALA A 91 1.31 10.97 -2.00
CA ALA A 91 1.81 11.26 -0.64
C ALA A 91 0.69 11.80 0.27
N GLY A 92 -0.04 12.81 -0.21
CA GLY A 92 -1.16 13.38 0.54
C GLY A 92 -2.30 12.40 0.78
N ALA A 93 -2.54 11.44 -0.13
CA ALA A 93 -3.50 10.37 0.11
C ALA A 93 -3.02 9.43 1.22
N MET A 94 -1.78 8.94 1.16
CA MET A 94 -1.23 8.00 2.14
C MET A 94 -1.16 8.60 3.56
N ASP A 95 -0.76 9.86 3.69
CA ASP A 95 -0.75 10.55 5.00
C ASP A 95 -2.15 10.61 5.62
N ARG A 96 -3.18 10.86 4.80
CA ARG A 96 -4.57 10.84 5.28
C ARG A 96 -4.98 9.43 5.66
N GLU A 97 -4.69 8.43 4.83
CA GLU A 97 -5.06 7.03 5.08
C GLU A 97 -4.49 6.52 6.39
N ALA A 98 -3.20 6.73 6.66
CA ALA A 98 -2.54 6.32 7.88
C ALA A 98 -3.28 6.80 9.15
N GLY A 99 -3.79 8.03 9.13
CA GLY A 99 -4.55 8.61 10.25
C GLY A 99 -5.97 8.03 10.45
N MET A 100 -6.55 7.36 9.45
CA MET A 100 -7.95 6.91 9.48
C MET A 100 -8.14 5.39 9.34
N LEU A 101 -7.14 4.62 8.95
CA LEU A 101 -7.32 3.19 8.69
C LEU A 101 -7.70 2.41 9.95
N ALA A 102 -7.09 2.74 11.10
CA ALA A 102 -7.39 2.09 12.36
C ALA A 102 -8.83 2.33 12.83
N SER A 103 -9.33 3.57 12.70
CA SER A 103 -10.72 3.89 13.06
C SER A 103 -11.71 3.23 12.10
N GLN A 104 -11.46 3.28 10.79
CA GLN A 104 -12.29 2.60 9.79
C GLN A 104 -12.39 1.09 10.05
N LYS A 105 -11.26 0.42 10.35
CA LYS A 105 -11.26 -1.02 10.68
C LYS A 105 -12.03 -1.30 11.96
N SER A 106 -11.85 -0.48 13.00
CA SER A 106 -12.61 -0.63 14.25
C SER A 106 -14.11 -0.49 14.01
N ASP A 107 -14.54 0.52 13.26
CA ASP A 107 -15.94 0.78 12.98
C ASP A 107 -16.56 -0.33 12.12
N TRP A 108 -15.81 -0.84 11.14
CA TRP A 108 -16.26 -1.98 10.34
C TRP A 108 -16.42 -3.25 11.17
N ILE A 109 -15.47 -3.56 12.07
CA ILE A 109 -15.56 -4.71 12.98
C ILE A 109 -16.79 -4.61 13.89
N LYS A 110 -17.15 -3.40 14.37
CA LYS A 110 -18.36 -3.22 15.19
C LYS A 110 -19.63 -3.56 14.42
N VAL A 111 -19.72 -3.17 13.16
CA VAL A 111 -20.88 -3.42 12.28
C VAL A 111 -20.93 -4.88 11.84
N CYS A 112 -19.80 -5.44 11.41
CA CYS A 112 -19.72 -6.74 10.76
C CYS A 112 -19.40 -7.90 11.71
N GLY A 113 -18.89 -7.65 12.91
CA GLY A 113 -18.58 -8.68 13.90
C GLY A 113 -19.73 -9.66 14.20
N PRO A 114 -21.00 -9.22 14.24
CA PRO A 114 -22.14 -10.13 14.36
C PRO A 114 -22.41 -11.00 13.13
N LEU A 115 -21.99 -10.58 11.94
CA LEU A 115 -22.30 -11.22 10.65
C LEU A 115 -21.22 -12.22 10.17
N MET A 116 -20.07 -12.26 10.85
CA MET A 116 -18.90 -13.07 10.47
C MET A 116 -18.66 -14.25 11.43
N LYS A 117 -19.70 -14.71 12.13
CA LYS A 117 -19.65 -15.84 13.06
C LYS A 117 -20.23 -17.11 12.45
#